data_AF-A0A9D4VUU2-F1
#
_entry.id   AF-A0A9D4VUU2-F1
#
_cell.length_a   1.000
_cell.length_b   1.000
_cell.length_c   1.000
_cell.angle_alpha   90.00
_cell.angle_beta   90.00
_cell.angle_gamma   90.00
#
_symmetry.space_group_name_H-M   'P 1'
#
loop_
_entity.id
_entity.type
_entity.pdbx_description
1 polymer ?
#
loop_
_entity_poly.entity_id
_entity_poly.type
_entity_poly.pdbx_seq_one_letter_code
_entity_poly.pdbx_strand_id
1 'polypeptide(L)'
;MPGLDSEIVEHRFLLMPECPPVKQKLRRTHPDMAVKIKEEVQKQIDAGFLVTVEYPLKDDFPLPHIDMSVDNTAKFKVFSFMDGFSGYNQIKMAPEDMKKTIFISSWGTFCYRVMPFGLKNAGSTY
;
A
#
# COMPACT_ATOMS: atom_id res chain seq x y z
N MET A 1 0.28 -14.13 -9.57
CA MET A 1 1.48 -14.72 -8.93
C MET A 1 1.07 -15.16 -7.53
N PRO A 2 1.52 -16.31 -7.02
CA PRO A 2 1.41 -16.57 -5.58
C PRO A 2 2.22 -15.49 -4.84
N GLY A 3 1.63 -14.85 -3.83
CA GLY A 3 2.37 -13.93 -2.96
C GLY A 3 3.34 -14.70 -2.06
N LEU A 4 4.27 -13.97 -1.45
CA LEU A 4 5.21 -14.51 -0.47
C LEU A 4 4.47 -15.13 0.72
N ASP A 5 5.14 -16.02 1.43
CA ASP A 5 4.58 -16.61 2.64
C ASP A 5 4.46 -15.54 3.74
N SER A 6 3.30 -15.51 4.38
CA SER A 6 2.99 -14.59 5.47
C SER A 6 3.78 -14.88 6.74
N GLU A 7 4.31 -16.10 6.90
CA GLU A 7 5.26 -16.43 7.98
C GLU A 7 6.66 -15.84 7.74
N ILE A 8 7.01 -15.54 6.48
CA ILE A 8 8.31 -14.95 6.10
C ILE A 8 8.23 -13.43 6.14
N VAL A 9 7.23 -12.83 5.49
CA VAL A 9 7.04 -11.38 5.49
C VAL A 9 5.58 -10.99 5.25
N GLU A 10 5.11 -10.02 6.02
CA GLU A 10 3.84 -9.31 5.81
C GLU A 10 4.03 -7.82 6.09
N HIS A 11 3.31 -6.97 5.35
CA HIS A 11 3.30 -5.55 5.62
C HIS A 11 2.32 -5.22 6.74
N ARG A 12 2.88 -4.77 7.86
CA ARG A 12 2.15 -4.10 8.93
C ARG A 12 2.41 -2.61 8.86
N PHE A 13 1.38 -1.82 9.12
CA PHE A 13 1.56 -0.40 9.33
C PHE A 13 2.11 -0.17 10.75
N LEU A 14 3.35 0.31 10.82
CA LEU A 14 3.93 0.88 12.04
C LEU A 14 3.57 2.36 12.15
N LEU A 15 3.26 2.76 13.39
CA LEU A 15 2.15 3.66 13.65
C LEU A 15 2.28 4.26 15.11
N MET A 16 1.97 5.56 15.40
CA MET A 16 1.77 6.21 16.76
C MET A 16 0.29 6.55 17.14
N PRO A 17 -0.15 6.39 18.41
CA PRO A 17 -1.59 6.38 18.80
C PRO A 17 -2.45 7.64 18.66
N GLU A 18 -1.88 8.82 18.40
CA GLU A 18 -2.61 10.10 18.51
C GLU A 18 -3.01 10.74 17.17
N CYS A 19 -2.90 10.03 16.04
CA CYS A 19 -3.19 10.61 14.72
C CYS A 19 -4.62 10.28 14.25
N PRO A 20 -5.63 11.16 14.40
CA PRO A 20 -6.98 10.86 13.92
C PRO A 20 -6.98 10.70 12.39
N PRO A 21 -7.54 9.61 11.86
CA PRO A 21 -7.41 9.28 10.44
C PRO A 21 -8.12 10.22 9.49
N VAL A 22 -7.56 10.37 8.29
CA VAL A 22 -8.00 11.41 7.33
C VAL A 22 -8.95 10.83 6.28
N LYS A 23 -10.24 11.24 6.32
CA LYS A 23 -11.18 10.90 5.23
C LYS A 23 -11.00 11.88 4.08
N GLN A 24 -10.27 11.47 3.05
CA GLN A 24 -10.13 12.28 1.84
C GLN A 24 -11.44 12.32 1.04
N LYS A 25 -11.77 13.48 0.48
CA LYS A 25 -12.89 13.64 -0.45
C LYS A 25 -12.51 13.12 -1.83
N LEU A 26 -13.38 12.34 -2.47
CA LEU A 26 -13.20 11.90 -3.85
C LEU A 26 -12.99 13.12 -4.76
N ARG A 27 -11.86 13.13 -5.48
CA ARG A 27 -11.54 14.19 -6.46
C ARG A 27 -12.40 14.01 -7.71
N ARG A 28 -12.74 15.11 -8.39
CA ARG A 28 -13.39 15.03 -9.70
C ARG A 28 -12.38 14.55 -10.74
N THR A 29 -12.76 13.56 -11.53
CA THR A 29 -11.97 13.00 -12.64
C THR A 29 -12.68 13.26 -13.96
N HIS A 30 -11.93 13.41 -15.06
CA HIS A 30 -12.51 13.49 -16.41
C HIS A 30 -13.16 12.14 -16.78
N PRO A 31 -14.28 12.12 -17.54
CA PRO A 31 -14.97 10.87 -17.89
C PRO A 31 -14.06 9.80 -18.52
N ASP A 32 -13.19 10.17 -19.46
CA ASP A 32 -12.27 9.22 -20.12
C ASP A 32 -11.28 8.58 -19.15
N MET A 33 -10.86 9.33 -18.12
CA MET A 33 -9.97 8.82 -17.08
C MET A 33 -10.75 7.98 -16.05
N ALA A 34 -12.03 8.29 -15.81
CA ALA A 34 -12.91 7.48 -14.99
C ALA A 34 -13.09 6.08 -15.61
N VAL A 35 -13.29 5.96 -16.93
CA VAL A 35 -13.36 4.65 -17.61
C VAL A 35 -12.08 3.84 -17.39
N LYS A 36 -10.91 4.44 -17.58
CA LYS A 36 -9.61 3.77 -17.36
C LYS A 36 -9.41 3.32 -15.90
N ILE A 37 -9.75 4.17 -14.93
CA ILE A 37 -9.69 3.81 -13.50
C ILE A 37 -10.60 2.63 -13.19
N LYS A 38 -11.80 2.57 -13.78
CA LYS A 38 -12.72 1.43 -13.60
C LYS A 38 -12.12 0.13 -14.14
N GLU A 39 -11.55 0.15 -15.35
CA GLU A 39 -10.89 -1.01 -15.94
C GLU A 39 -9.68 -1.47 -15.12
N GLU A 40 -8.89 -0.55 -14.57
CA GLU A 40 -7.71 -0.87 -13.78
C GLU A 40 -8.06 -1.41 -12.39
N VAL A 41 -9.08 -0.86 -11.73
CA VAL A 41 -9.65 -1.43 -10.49
C VAL A 41 -10.16 -2.84 -10.73
N GLN A 42 -10.88 -3.10 -11.84
CA GLN A 42 -11.34 -4.45 -12.17
C GLN A 42 -10.17 -5.44 -12.33
N LYS A 43 -9.13 -5.06 -13.08
CA LYS A 43 -7.91 -5.88 -13.25
C LYS A 43 -7.24 -6.21 -11.91
N GLN A 44 -7.22 -5.26 -10.96
CA GLN A 44 -6.64 -5.49 -9.63
C GLN A 44 -7.53 -6.36 -8.72
N ILE A 45 -8.86 -6.36 -8.91
CA ILE A 45 -9.79 -7.31 -8.27
C ILE A 45 -9.58 -8.71 -8.83
N ASP A 46 -9.55 -8.85 -10.16
CA ASP A 46 -9.37 -10.13 -10.86
C ASP A 46 -8.00 -10.78 -10.54
N ALA A 47 -6.97 -9.95 -10.31
CA ALA A 47 -5.65 -10.39 -9.84
C ALA A 47 -5.60 -10.77 -8.34
N GLY A 48 -6.68 -10.54 -7.58
CA GLY A 48 -6.77 -10.80 -6.14
C GLY A 48 -6.05 -9.78 -5.25
N PHE A 49 -5.62 -8.64 -5.81
CA PHE A 49 -4.94 -7.57 -5.07
C PHE A 49 -5.91 -6.67 -4.30
N LEU A 50 -7.13 -6.48 -4.83
CA LEU A 50 -8.19 -5.70 -4.20
C LEU A 50 -9.33 -6.57 -3.68
N VAL A 51 -9.96 -6.08 -2.61
CA VAL A 51 -11.21 -6.64 -2.05
C VAL A 51 -12.21 -5.50 -1.83
N THR A 52 -13.47 -5.74 -2.17
CA THR A 52 -14.59 -4.81 -1.90
C THR A 52 -14.94 -4.83 -0.41
N VAL A 53 -15.13 -3.66 0.22
CA VAL A 53 -15.36 -3.57 1.67
C VAL A 53 -16.51 -2.63 2.01
N GLU A 54 -17.44 -3.10 2.86
CA GLU A 54 -18.43 -2.24 3.51
C GLU A 54 -17.82 -1.57 4.76
N TYR A 55 -17.99 -0.26 4.87
CA TYR A 55 -17.19 0.60 5.76
C TYR A 55 -17.78 0.66 7.18
N PRO A 56 -16.98 0.34 8.22
CA PRO A 56 -16.85 1.33 9.29
C PRO A 56 -15.46 1.39 9.95
N LEU A 57 -14.98 2.64 10.08
CA LEU A 57 -14.03 3.18 11.08
C LEU A 57 -12.63 2.53 11.22
N LYS A 58 -11.69 3.21 11.88
CA LYS A 58 -10.79 4.23 11.32
C LYS A 58 -9.60 4.33 12.29
N ASP A 59 -8.36 4.14 11.83
CA ASP A 59 -7.19 4.32 12.69
C ASP A 59 -5.92 4.68 11.90
N ASP A 60 -5.26 5.78 12.25
CA ASP A 60 -4.04 6.33 11.61
C ASP A 60 -3.05 6.81 12.65
N PHE A 61 -1.81 6.88 12.23
CA PHE A 61 -0.64 6.73 13.08
C PHE A 61 0.59 6.90 12.07
N PRO A 62 1.89 7.15 12.41
CA PRO A 62 2.98 7.35 11.40
C PRO A 62 4.34 6.58 11.56
N LEU A 63 5.34 6.96 10.74
CA LEU A 63 6.44 6.17 10.09
C LEU A 63 7.87 6.29 10.71
N PRO A 64 8.82 5.37 10.45
CA PRO A 64 10.24 5.48 10.87
C PRO A 64 11.08 6.50 10.07
N HIS A 65 12.23 6.90 10.63
CA HIS A 65 13.11 7.95 10.10
C HIS A 65 14.12 7.40 9.08
N ILE A 66 14.24 8.06 7.92
CA ILE A 66 15.03 7.58 6.76
C ILE A 66 16.55 7.63 7.00
N ASP A 67 17.01 8.64 7.74
CA ASP A 67 18.41 9.02 7.94
C ASP A 67 19.27 7.85 8.44
N MET A 68 18.73 6.99 9.31
CA MET A 68 19.43 5.84 9.89
C MET A 68 19.87 4.80 8.83
N SER A 69 19.15 4.70 7.70
CA SER A 69 19.55 3.83 6.58
C SER A 69 20.59 4.49 5.67
N VAL A 70 20.58 5.82 5.57
CA VAL A 70 21.52 6.59 4.73
C VAL A 70 22.92 6.54 5.33
N ASP A 71 23.05 6.78 6.64
CA ASP A 71 24.35 6.84 7.33
C ASP A 71 25.12 5.51 7.32
N ASN A 72 24.42 4.38 7.37
CA ASN A 72 25.02 3.05 7.28
C ASN A 72 25.54 2.74 5.88
N THR A 73 24.87 3.28 4.86
CA THR A 73 25.17 3.03 3.44
C THR A 73 26.38 3.83 2.95
N ALA A 74 26.64 5.01 3.54
CA ALA A 74 27.71 5.95 3.14
C ALA A 74 29.17 5.42 3.23
N LYS A 75 29.40 4.20 3.76
CA LYS A 75 30.74 3.62 3.96
C LYS A 75 31.24 2.76 2.78
N PHE A 76 30.42 2.50 1.77
CA PHE A 76 30.75 1.58 0.67
C PHE A 76 31.19 2.30 -0.62
N LYS A 77 32.13 1.68 -1.33
CA LYS A 77 32.81 2.27 -2.52
C LYS A 77 32.05 2.06 -3.84
N VAL A 78 31.12 1.11 -3.88
CA VAL A 78 30.34 0.73 -5.07
C VAL A 78 28.92 0.38 -4.63
N PHE A 79 27.92 0.81 -5.40
CA PHE A 79 26.52 0.44 -5.21
C PHE A 79 25.97 -0.22 -6.48
N SER A 80 25.14 -1.24 -6.30
CA SER A 80 24.37 -1.88 -7.37
C SER A 80 22.88 -1.75 -7.05
N PHE A 81 22.12 -1.06 -7.90
CA PHE A 81 20.66 -1.00 -7.79
C PHE A 81 20.02 -2.20 -8.51
N MET A 82 19.02 -2.81 -7.86
CA MET A 82 18.11 -3.78 -8.47
C MET A 82 16.70 -3.21 -8.39
N ASP A 83 15.93 -3.31 -9.48
CA ASP A 83 14.54 -2.85 -9.52
C ASP A 83 13.59 -4.01 -9.17
N GLY A 84 12.89 -3.86 -8.03
CA GLY A 84 11.83 -4.75 -7.58
C GLY A 84 10.46 -4.33 -8.11
N PHE A 85 10.33 -4.05 -9.42
CA PHE A 85 9.14 -3.44 -10.05
C PHE A 85 7.78 -4.01 -9.61
N SER A 86 7.71 -5.32 -9.35
CA SER A 86 6.50 -6.04 -8.90
C SER A 86 6.58 -6.55 -7.45
N GLY A 87 7.65 -6.22 -6.72
CA GLY A 87 7.96 -6.78 -5.40
C GLY A 87 6.91 -6.46 -4.34
N TYR A 88 6.38 -5.23 -4.34
CA TYR A 88 5.33 -4.81 -3.41
C TYR A 88 4.03 -5.64 -3.53
N ASN A 89 3.67 -6.05 -4.76
CA ASN A 89 2.50 -6.91 -5.01
C ASN A 89 2.68 -8.36 -4.50
N GLN A 90 3.89 -8.75 -4.09
CA GLN A 90 4.16 -10.08 -3.54
C GLN A 90 4.03 -10.12 -2.01
N ILE A 91 4.20 -8.97 -1.34
CA ILE A 91 4.06 -8.85 0.11
C ILE A 91 2.57 -8.68 0.45
N LYS A 92 2.04 -9.56 1.31
CA LYS A 92 0.67 -9.47 1.81
C LYS A 92 0.54 -8.37 2.85
N MET A 93 -0.58 -7.67 2.88
CA MET A 93 -0.97 -6.83 4.01
C MET A 93 -1.39 -7.72 5.19
N ALA A 94 -1.02 -7.34 6.41
CA ALA A 94 -1.57 -7.97 7.61
C ALA A 94 -3.10 -7.73 7.67
N PRO A 95 -3.93 -8.72 8.09
CA PRO A 95 -5.39 -8.63 8.00
C PRO A 95 -6.00 -7.45 8.77
N GLU A 96 -5.37 -7.05 9.87
CA GLU A 96 -5.77 -5.91 10.71
C GLU A 96 -5.55 -4.56 9.99
N ASP A 97 -4.45 -4.47 9.23
CA ASP A 97 -3.99 -3.26 8.56
C ASP A 97 -4.54 -3.08 7.15
N MET A 98 -5.08 -4.13 6.52
CA MET A 98 -5.79 -4.05 5.24
C MET A 98 -6.84 -2.92 5.24
N LYS A 99 -7.58 -2.73 6.33
CA LYS A 99 -8.61 -1.69 6.47
C LYS A 99 -8.07 -0.26 6.40
N LYS A 100 -6.78 -0.04 6.63
CA LYS A 100 -6.13 1.28 6.57
C LYS A 100 -5.75 1.66 5.13
N THR A 101 -5.65 0.68 4.23
CA THR A 101 -5.43 0.89 2.78
C THR A 101 -6.71 1.26 2.00
N ILE A 102 -7.84 1.50 2.68
CA ILE A 102 -9.12 1.72 2.01
C ILE A 102 -9.10 3.01 1.17
N PHE A 103 -9.46 2.88 -0.10
CA PHE A 103 -9.75 4.00 -0.98
C PHE A 103 -11.19 3.96 -1.52
N ILE A 104 -11.69 5.13 -1.89
CA ILE A 104 -13.03 5.33 -2.42
C ILE A 104 -12.89 5.66 -3.91
N SER A 105 -13.62 4.97 -4.77
CA SER A 105 -13.83 5.34 -6.17
C SER A 105 -15.30 5.65 -6.44
N SER A 106 -15.63 6.10 -7.64
CA SER A 106 -17.01 6.32 -8.07
C SER A 106 -17.87 5.05 -8.20
N TRP A 107 -17.28 3.86 -8.07
CA TRP A 107 -18.00 2.57 -8.19
C TRP A 107 -18.00 1.75 -6.90
N GLY A 108 -17.30 2.18 -5.85
CA GLY A 108 -17.26 1.44 -4.60
C GLY A 108 -16.11 1.85 -3.68
N THR A 109 -15.99 1.11 -2.58
CA THR A 109 -14.93 1.23 -1.59
C THR A 109 -14.13 -0.07 -1.57
N PHE A 110 -12.81 0.04 -1.69
CA PHE A 110 -11.91 -1.09 -1.89
C PHE A 110 -10.74 -1.01 -0.92
N CYS A 111 -10.25 -2.16 -0.44
CA CYS A 111 -8.99 -2.27 0.28
C CYS A 111 -7.98 -3.14 -0.49
N TYR A 112 -6.71 -2.96 -0.18
CA TYR A 112 -5.62 -3.76 -0.71
C TYR A 112 -5.33 -4.97 0.20
N ARG A 113 -5.16 -6.15 -0.42
CA ARG A 113 -4.70 -7.41 0.19
C ARG A 113 -3.19 -7.58 0.12
N VAL A 114 -2.54 -6.94 -0.85
CA VAL A 114 -1.09 -6.88 -1.05
C VAL A 114 -0.61 -5.45 -0.84
N MET A 115 0.67 -5.22 -0.54
CA MET A 115 1.16 -3.89 -0.20
C MET A 115 1.02 -2.91 -1.39
N PRO A 116 0.22 -1.83 -1.28
CA PRO A 116 0.02 -0.91 -2.40
C PRO A 116 1.23 -0.02 -2.68
N PHE A 117 1.37 0.38 -3.95
CA PHE A 117 2.33 1.39 -4.38
C PHE A 117 2.05 2.76 -3.73
N GLY A 118 3.11 3.54 -3.52
CA GLY A 118 3.02 4.90 -2.97
C GLY A 118 3.00 4.97 -1.44
N LEU A 119 3.01 3.83 -0.73
CA LEU A 119 3.27 3.81 0.71
C LEU A 119 4.72 4.21 1.00
N LYS A 120 4.92 5.22 1.85
CA LYS A 120 6.26 5.70 2.22
C LYS A 120 7.13 4.65 2.95
N ASN A 121 6.51 3.63 3.55
CA ASN A 121 7.20 2.50 4.20
C ASN A 121 7.32 1.23 3.34
N ALA A 122 6.93 1.27 2.06
CA ALA A 122 7.01 0.10 1.19
C ALA A 122 8.43 -0.48 1.13
N GLY A 123 9.43 0.39 0.95
CA GLY A 123 10.86 0.03 0.98
C GLY A 123 11.47 -0.21 2.36
N SER A 124 10.68 -0.26 3.44
CA SER A 124 11.12 -0.72 4.78
C SER A 124 10.67 -2.15 5.06
N THR A 125 9.87 -2.75 4.17
CA THR A 125 9.31 -4.11 4.27
C THR A 125 9.88 -5.04 3.20
N TYR A 126 10.67 -4.45 2.29
CA TYR A 126 11.31 -5.06 1.13
C TYR A 126 12.83 -4.96 1.32
#